data_AF-A0A9X3RSY2-F1
#
_entry.id   AF-A0A9X3RSY2-F1
#
_cell.length_a   1.000
_cell.length_b   1.000
_cell.length_c   1.000
_cell.angle_alpha   90.00
_cell.angle_beta   90.00
_cell.angle_gamma   90.00
#
_symmetry.space_group_name_H-M   'P 1'
#
loop_
_entity.id
_entity.type
_entity.pdbx_description
1 polymer ?
#
loop_
_entity_poly.entity_id
_entity_poly.type
_entity_poly.pdbx_seq_one_letter_code
_entity_poly.pdbx_strand_id
1 'polypeptide(L)'
;MKTITIRIPEELRALVAEAAEANGQSQSDYMRQAIEVHVKRVDPNLDRRPTEKSITLTPYERASLILQHQTLLAAQGHLPEQSYDSEGHERAVEVLERGYEGEYPRLFPSHAEALNAYDCELVWDILDMFRVIHFSVEALGDNGWDAIGVKNAEWFGTFIGFDYQHERESQMAGYTEYLVKSGRWTEQEELVKKGTNSHRQMLPTYQSMLGAFKPVWREAVRGGGRPHLSAQELRKILLAAPGAQRDGAGYQA
;
A
#
# COMPACT_ATOMS: atom_id res chain seq x y z
N MET A 1 -20.64 -4.93 -11.93
CA MET A 1 -20.04 -6.22 -11.51
C MET A 1 -20.41 -7.29 -12.52
N LYS A 2 -19.48 -8.19 -12.90
CA LYS A 2 -19.80 -9.36 -13.73
C LYS A 2 -20.26 -10.49 -12.79
N THR A 3 -21.34 -11.18 -13.15
CA THR A 3 -21.89 -12.27 -12.33
C THR A 3 -21.31 -13.61 -12.78
N ILE A 4 -20.81 -14.39 -11.82
CA ILE A 4 -20.37 -15.77 -12.06
C ILE A 4 -21.45 -16.70 -11.50
N THR A 5 -22.00 -17.56 -12.34
CA THR A 5 -22.92 -18.63 -11.92
C THR A 5 -22.15 -19.93 -11.82
N ILE A 6 -22.02 -20.45 -10.61
CA ILE A 6 -21.36 -21.73 -10.33
C ILE A 6 -22.42 -22.77 -9.94
N ARG A 7 -22.26 -24.01 -10.42
CA ARG A 7 -23.04 -25.15 -9.92
C ARG A 7 -22.22 -25.86 -8.86
N ILE A 8 -22.78 -25.99 -7.67
CA ILE A 8 -22.15 -26.67 -6.53
C ILE A 8 -23.09 -27.76 -6.00
N PRO A 9 -22.55 -28.83 -5.39
CA PRO A 9 -23.35 -29.83 -4.69
C PRO A 9 -24.17 -29.19 -3.56
N GLU A 10 -25.33 -29.79 -3.25
CA GLU A 10 -26.25 -29.27 -2.24
C GLU A 10 -25.61 -29.26 -0.84
N GLU A 11 -24.78 -30.25 -0.51
CA GLU A 11 -24.03 -30.25 0.76
C GLU A 11 -23.09 -29.04 0.90
N LEU A 12 -22.44 -28.63 -0.18
CA LEU A 12 -21.52 -27.49 -0.17
C LEU A 12 -22.27 -26.16 -0.07
N ARG A 13 -23.44 -26.07 -0.71
CA ARG A 13 -24.34 -24.92 -0.60
C ARG A 13 -24.80 -24.72 0.84
N ALA A 14 -25.14 -25.80 1.54
CA ALA A 14 -25.56 -25.77 2.94
C ALA A 14 -24.44 -25.29 3.87
N LEU A 15 -23.20 -25.79 3.67
CA LEU A 15 -22.03 -25.36 4.45
C LEU A 15 -21.72 -23.87 4.26
N VAL A 16 -21.83 -23.36 3.03
CA VAL A 16 -21.65 -21.93 2.72
C VAL A 16 -22.73 -21.08 3.40
N ALA A 17 -23.97 -21.57 3.44
CA ALA A 17 -25.08 -20.87 4.10
C ALA A 17 -24.85 -20.73 5.61
N GLU A 18 -24.49 -21.84 6.27
CA GLU A 18 -24.21 -21.87 7.70
C GLU A 18 -23.03 -20.96 8.06
N ALA A 19 -21.95 -21.03 7.28
CA ALA A 19 -20.78 -20.19 7.52
C ALA A 19 -21.06 -18.69 7.24
N ALA A 20 -21.89 -18.36 6.25
CA ALA A 20 -22.29 -16.97 6.00
C ALA A 20 -23.15 -16.42 7.15
N GLU A 21 -24.09 -17.20 7.66
CA GLU A 21 -24.96 -16.84 8.80
C GLU A 21 -24.15 -16.64 10.08
N ALA A 22 -23.21 -17.55 10.38
CA ALA A 22 -22.31 -17.42 11.52
C ALA A 22 -21.45 -16.14 11.48
N ASN A 23 -21.21 -15.61 10.28
CA ASN A 23 -20.46 -14.37 10.05
C ASN A 23 -21.37 -13.15 9.81
N GLY A 24 -22.69 -13.28 9.98
CA GLY A 24 -23.65 -12.18 9.83
C GLY A 24 -23.70 -11.56 8.43
N GLN A 25 -23.37 -12.32 7.39
CA GLN A 25 -23.24 -11.82 6.02
C GLN A 25 -24.04 -12.65 5.01
N SER A 26 -24.23 -12.13 3.79
CA SER A 26 -24.89 -12.89 2.73
C SER A 26 -23.99 -14.00 2.19
N GLN A 27 -24.57 -15.08 1.67
CA GLN A 27 -23.80 -16.19 1.06
C GLN A 27 -22.91 -15.72 -0.09
N SER A 28 -23.38 -14.74 -0.86
CA SER A 28 -22.62 -14.12 -1.95
C SER A 28 -21.40 -13.34 -1.44
N ASP A 29 -21.55 -12.63 -0.31
CA ASP A 29 -20.45 -11.86 0.28
C ASP A 29 -19.43 -12.79 0.96
N TYR A 30 -19.91 -13.81 1.68
CA TYR A 30 -19.07 -14.86 2.24
C TYR A 30 -18.26 -15.57 1.16
N MET A 31 -18.91 -15.99 0.06
CA MET A 31 -18.23 -16.64 -1.06
C MET A 31 -17.24 -15.72 -1.76
N ARG A 32 -17.59 -14.44 -1.96
CA ARG A 32 -16.65 -13.47 -2.54
C ARG A 32 -15.40 -13.34 -1.67
N GLN A 33 -15.57 -13.18 -0.36
CA GLN A 33 -14.46 -13.07 0.57
C GLN A 33 -13.62 -14.35 0.65
N ALA A 34 -14.25 -15.52 0.65
CA ALA A 34 -13.56 -16.81 0.63
C ALA A 34 -12.75 -17.01 -0.66
N ILE A 35 -13.34 -16.65 -1.82
CA ILE A 35 -12.66 -16.64 -3.11
C ILE A 35 -11.51 -15.65 -3.08
N GLU A 36 -11.70 -14.42 -2.59
CA GLU A 36 -10.63 -13.45 -2.47
C GLU A 36 -9.49 -13.96 -1.58
N VAL A 37 -9.79 -14.59 -0.44
CA VAL A 37 -8.77 -15.16 0.45
C VAL A 37 -7.98 -16.29 -0.23
N HIS A 38 -8.65 -17.14 -1.02
CA HIS A 38 -8.00 -18.26 -1.73
C HIS A 38 -7.26 -17.83 -3.00
N VAL A 39 -7.85 -16.92 -3.78
CA VAL A 39 -7.27 -16.35 -5.01
C VAL A 39 -6.11 -15.41 -4.68
N LYS A 40 -6.06 -14.84 -3.46
CA LYS A 40 -4.91 -14.08 -2.93
C LYS A 40 -3.70 -14.96 -2.54
N ARG A 41 -3.74 -16.30 -2.74
CA ARG A 41 -2.50 -17.08 -2.97
C ARG A 41 -2.14 -17.01 -4.45
N VAL A 42 -1.69 -15.84 -4.87
CA VAL A 42 -1.01 -15.65 -6.13
C VAL A 42 0.34 -16.37 -6.02
N ASP A 43 0.56 -17.33 -6.92
CA ASP A 43 1.85 -17.97 -7.15
C ASP A 43 2.95 -16.89 -7.28
N PRO A 44 4.03 -16.92 -6.48
CA PRO A 44 5.14 -15.98 -6.62
C PRO A 44 5.79 -15.98 -8.02
N ASN A 45 5.53 -17.00 -8.85
CA ASN A 45 6.04 -17.09 -10.23
C ASN A 45 5.06 -16.56 -11.30
N LEU A 46 3.92 -15.96 -10.95
CA LEU A 46 2.97 -15.33 -11.88
C LEU A 46 3.12 -13.81 -11.95
N ASP A 47 4.36 -13.32 -11.84
CA ASP A 47 4.78 -11.92 -11.79
C ASP A 47 4.56 -11.09 -13.08
N ARG A 48 3.72 -11.57 -14.01
CA ARG A 48 3.32 -10.82 -15.22
C ARG A 48 1.89 -11.17 -15.61
N ARG A 49 0.93 -10.68 -14.82
CA ARG A 49 -0.38 -10.36 -15.40
C ARG A 49 -0.52 -8.84 -15.31
N PRO A 50 -0.63 -8.13 -16.46
CA PRO A 50 -1.10 -6.75 -16.44
C PRO A 50 -2.33 -6.70 -15.54
N THR A 51 -2.35 -5.77 -14.61
CA THR A 51 -3.50 -5.52 -13.74
C THR A 51 -4.77 -5.54 -14.60
N GLU A 52 -5.86 -6.11 -14.10
CA GLU A 52 -7.13 -6.36 -14.81
C GLU A 52 -7.84 -5.08 -15.34
N LYS A 53 -7.15 -3.95 -15.37
CA LYS A 53 -7.54 -2.68 -16.00
C LYS A 53 -6.67 -2.43 -17.24
N SER A 54 -6.73 -3.33 -18.23
CA SER A 54 -6.16 -3.02 -19.54
C SER A 54 -6.97 -1.89 -20.16
N ILE A 55 -6.43 -0.67 -20.13
CA ILE A 55 -7.00 0.43 -20.92
C ILE A 55 -6.73 0.07 -22.38
N THR A 56 -7.79 -0.25 -23.13
CA THR A 56 -7.68 -0.48 -24.57
C THR A 56 -8.10 0.77 -25.30
N LEU A 57 -7.24 1.24 -26.21
CA LEU A 57 -7.52 2.39 -27.07
C LEU A 57 -7.58 1.91 -28.52
N THR A 58 -8.61 2.34 -29.24
CA THR A 58 -8.68 2.19 -30.69
C THR A 58 -7.53 2.97 -31.37
N PRO A 59 -7.16 2.61 -32.61
CA PRO A 59 -6.17 3.38 -33.38
C PRO A 59 -6.54 4.87 -33.51
N TYR A 60 -7.84 5.18 -33.61
CA TYR A 60 -8.32 6.55 -33.68
C TYR A 60 -8.12 7.29 -32.34
N GLU A 61 -8.45 6.68 -31.21
CA GLU A 61 -8.24 7.27 -29.88
C GLU A 61 -6.75 7.52 -29.61
N ARG A 62 -5.88 6.56 -29.96
CA ARG A 62 -4.42 6.75 -29.86
C ARG A 62 -3.94 7.93 -30.70
N ALA A 63 -4.36 7.99 -31.97
CA ALA A 63 -3.99 9.09 -32.86
C ALA A 63 -4.50 10.46 -32.35
N SER A 64 -5.72 10.50 -31.81
CA SER A 64 -6.29 11.71 -31.21
C SER A 64 -5.51 12.17 -29.99
N LEU A 65 -5.12 11.26 -29.11
CA LEU A 65 -4.33 11.58 -27.91
C LEU A 65 -2.89 12.02 -28.26
N ILE A 66 -2.27 11.39 -29.26
CA ILE A 66 -0.96 11.83 -29.80
C ILE A 66 -1.07 13.29 -30.26
N LEU A 67 -2.10 13.61 -31.05
CA LEU A 67 -2.31 14.98 -31.53
C LEU A 67 -2.53 15.98 -30.38
N GLN A 68 -3.22 15.58 -29.32
CA GLN A 68 -3.40 16.43 -28.13
C GLN A 68 -2.08 16.72 -27.42
N HIS A 69 -1.24 15.72 -27.16
CA HIS A 69 0.07 15.92 -26.56
C HIS A 69 1.00 16.75 -27.44
N GLN A 70 1.00 16.52 -28.76
CA GLN A 70 1.76 17.34 -29.72
C GLN A 70 1.27 18.79 -29.74
N THR A 71 -0.04 19.02 -29.60
CA THR A 71 -0.61 20.38 -29.50
C THR A 71 -0.16 21.08 -28.23
N LEU A 72 -0.14 20.37 -27.09
CA LEU A 72 0.38 20.91 -25.83
C LEU A 72 1.88 21.25 -25.95
N LEU A 73 2.68 20.36 -26.53
CA LEU A 73 4.11 20.61 -26.79
C LEU A 73 4.33 21.83 -27.70
N ALA A 74 3.50 21.99 -28.73
CA ALA A 74 3.56 23.12 -29.65
C ALA A 74 3.13 24.44 -29.01
N ALA A 75 2.32 24.41 -27.94
CA ALA A 75 1.87 25.62 -27.25
C ALA A 75 2.97 26.31 -26.43
N GLN A 76 4.16 25.69 -26.28
CA GLN A 76 5.42 26.25 -25.76
C GLN A 76 5.27 27.24 -24.60
N GLY A 77 4.57 26.86 -23.52
CA GLY A 77 4.61 27.63 -22.28
C GLY A 77 3.62 28.80 -22.15
N HIS A 78 2.50 28.79 -22.90
CA HIS A 78 1.31 29.55 -22.48
C HIS A 78 0.66 28.99 -21.20
N LEU A 79 1.13 27.83 -20.74
CA LEU A 79 0.77 27.24 -19.47
C LEU A 79 1.78 27.68 -18.39
N PRO A 80 1.34 27.85 -17.13
CA PRO A 80 2.26 28.02 -16.01
C PRO A 80 3.33 26.92 -16.01
N GLU A 81 4.59 27.26 -15.71
CA GLU A 81 5.73 26.32 -15.72
C GLU A 81 5.44 25.06 -14.87
N GLN A 82 4.82 25.25 -13.71
CA GLN A 82 4.32 24.21 -12.81
C GLN A 82 3.21 23.30 -13.38
N SER A 83 2.67 23.62 -14.54
CA SER A 83 1.59 22.89 -15.22
C SER A 83 2.00 22.40 -16.61
N TYR A 84 3.24 22.64 -17.02
CA TYR A 84 3.76 22.27 -18.33
C TYR A 84 4.84 21.21 -18.20
N ASP A 85 4.44 19.95 -18.34
CA ASP A 85 5.35 18.80 -18.28
C ASP A 85 5.71 18.33 -19.70
N SER A 86 6.69 19.00 -20.32
CA SER A 86 7.15 18.66 -21.67
C SER A 86 7.68 17.23 -21.77
N GLU A 87 8.47 16.78 -20.80
CA GLU A 87 9.01 15.41 -20.77
C GLU A 87 7.89 14.37 -20.64
N GLY A 88 6.90 14.62 -19.79
CA GLY A 88 5.73 13.77 -19.65
C GLY A 88 4.91 13.66 -20.93
N HIS A 89 4.75 14.77 -21.65
CA HIS A 89 4.05 14.78 -22.95
C HIS A 89 4.84 14.05 -24.05
N GLU A 90 6.15 14.23 -24.14
CA GLU A 90 7.00 13.49 -25.09
C GLU A 90 6.94 11.98 -24.82
N ARG A 91 7.03 11.57 -23.55
CA ARG A 91 6.89 10.17 -23.14
C ARG A 91 5.51 9.61 -23.48
N ALA A 92 4.44 10.39 -23.28
CA ALA A 92 3.08 9.98 -23.62
C ALA A 92 2.92 9.73 -25.13
N VAL A 93 3.51 10.58 -25.98
CA VAL A 93 3.54 10.39 -27.43
C VAL A 93 4.23 9.07 -27.78
N GLU A 94 5.42 8.80 -27.23
CA GLU A 94 6.13 7.54 -27.52
C GLU A 94 5.32 6.31 -27.09
N VAL A 95 4.75 6.33 -25.89
CA VAL A 95 3.90 5.24 -25.36
C VAL A 95 2.71 4.97 -26.29
N LEU A 96 2.03 6.04 -26.73
CA LEU A 96 0.86 5.95 -27.58
C LEU A 96 1.22 5.58 -29.03
N GLU A 97 2.36 5.99 -29.57
CA GLU A 97 2.81 5.62 -30.92
C GLU A 97 3.22 4.15 -30.98
N ARG A 98 3.97 3.69 -29.98
CA ARG A 98 4.48 2.31 -29.93
C ARG A 98 3.49 1.31 -29.39
N GLY A 99 2.38 1.77 -28.79
CA GLY A 99 1.33 0.91 -28.26
C GLY A 99 1.79 0.17 -27.00
N TYR A 100 2.52 0.85 -26.11
CA TYR A 100 2.95 0.30 -24.83
C TYR A 100 1.76 0.27 -23.86
N GLU A 101 0.80 -0.63 -24.09
CA GLU A 101 -0.46 -0.70 -23.34
C GLU A 101 -0.28 -0.87 -21.82
N GLY A 102 0.83 -1.48 -21.38
CA GLY A 102 1.19 -1.58 -19.96
C GLY A 102 1.46 -0.23 -19.29
N GLU A 103 1.78 0.80 -20.06
CA GLU A 103 2.06 2.16 -19.59
C GLU A 103 0.79 3.03 -19.56
N TYR A 104 -0.30 2.60 -20.22
CA TYR A 104 -1.52 3.41 -20.33
C TYR A 104 -2.12 3.80 -18.97
N PRO A 105 -2.15 2.94 -17.92
CA PRO A 105 -2.63 3.36 -16.61
C PRO A 105 -1.94 4.62 -16.06
N ARG A 106 -0.65 4.85 -16.39
CA ARG A 106 0.08 6.05 -15.98
C ARG A 106 -0.33 7.31 -16.76
N LEU A 107 -0.81 7.15 -17.99
CA LEU A 107 -1.32 8.25 -18.82
C LEU A 107 -2.72 8.71 -18.39
N PHE A 108 -3.47 7.83 -17.71
CA PHE A 108 -4.85 8.09 -17.28
C PHE A 108 -5.02 7.95 -15.76
N PRO A 109 -4.34 8.78 -14.95
CA PRO A 109 -4.37 8.65 -13.48
C PRO A 109 -5.79 8.77 -12.89
N SER A 110 -6.72 9.44 -13.58
CA SER A 110 -8.14 9.53 -13.18
C SER A 110 -8.95 8.22 -13.32
N HIS A 111 -8.40 7.20 -14.00
CA HIS A 111 -9.01 5.88 -14.13
C HIS A 111 -8.54 4.89 -13.05
N ALA A 112 -7.51 5.25 -12.29
CA ALA A 112 -7.17 4.53 -11.07
C ALA A 112 -8.32 4.74 -10.08
N GLU A 113 -8.86 3.66 -9.50
CA GLU A 113 -9.98 3.78 -8.55
C GLU A 113 -9.54 4.72 -7.42
N ALA A 114 -10.35 5.72 -7.10
CA ALA A 114 -10.04 6.63 -6.00
C ALA A 114 -9.69 5.82 -4.74
N LEU A 115 -8.67 6.27 -4.00
CA LEU A 115 -8.31 5.67 -2.73
C LEU A 115 -9.55 5.69 -1.82
N ASN A 116 -10.08 4.51 -1.52
CA ASN A 116 -11.31 4.41 -0.75
C ASN A 116 -11.06 4.75 0.72
N ALA A 117 -12.13 4.98 1.48
CA ALA A 117 -12.03 5.35 2.89
C ALA A 117 -11.25 4.34 3.73
N TYR A 118 -11.40 3.04 3.43
CA TYR A 118 -10.66 1.98 4.13
C TYR A 118 -9.15 2.08 3.90
N ASP A 119 -8.71 2.35 2.67
CA ASP A 119 -7.30 2.52 2.37
C ASP A 119 -6.74 3.82 2.99
N CYS A 120 -7.54 4.88 3.06
CA CYS A 120 -7.16 6.10 3.79
C CYS A 120 -6.96 5.82 5.29
N GLU A 121 -7.89 5.12 5.94
CA GLU A 121 -7.79 4.71 7.34
C GLU A 121 -6.59 3.80 7.57
N LEU A 122 -6.30 2.89 6.63
CA LEU A 122 -5.14 2.03 6.71
C LEU A 122 -3.83 2.83 6.66
N VAL A 123 -3.73 3.86 5.82
CA VAL A 123 -2.56 4.76 5.83
C VAL A 123 -2.43 5.45 7.19
N TRP A 124 -3.52 5.94 7.78
CA TRP A 124 -3.49 6.56 9.12
C TRP A 124 -3.00 5.59 10.19
N ASP A 125 -3.55 4.37 10.22
CA ASP A 125 -3.13 3.31 11.14
C ASP A 125 -1.63 3.00 11.03
N ILE A 126 -1.11 2.93 9.79
CA ILE A 126 0.31 2.68 9.53
C ILE A 126 1.17 3.83 10.08
N LEU A 127 0.82 5.07 9.74
CA LEU A 127 1.57 6.24 10.18
C LEU A 127 1.52 6.40 11.71
N ASP A 128 0.38 6.15 12.35
CA ASP A 128 0.24 6.18 13.80
C ASP A 128 1.02 5.06 14.49
N MET A 129 1.06 3.85 13.93
CA MET A 129 1.90 2.79 14.44
C MET A 129 3.38 3.21 14.45
N PHE A 130 3.88 3.78 13.35
CA PHE A 130 5.27 4.24 13.27
C PHE A 130 5.56 5.43 14.18
N ARG A 131 4.61 6.37 14.33
CA ARG A 131 4.69 7.44 15.32
C ARG A 131 4.85 6.90 16.75
N VAL A 132 4.01 5.93 17.12
CA VAL A 132 4.08 5.32 18.46
C VAL A 132 5.39 4.57 18.65
N ILE A 133 5.87 3.82 17.64
CA ILE A 133 7.18 3.15 17.69
C ILE A 133 8.29 4.18 17.93
N HIS A 134 8.34 5.25 17.13
CA HIS A 134 9.34 6.30 17.24
C HIS A 134 9.42 6.87 18.66
N PHE A 135 8.30 7.39 19.20
CA PHE A 135 8.28 7.97 20.55
C PHE A 135 8.54 6.94 21.65
N SER A 136 8.16 5.68 21.44
CA SER A 136 8.46 4.62 22.40
C SER A 136 9.94 4.29 22.44
N VAL A 137 10.63 4.34 21.30
CA VAL A 137 12.08 4.15 21.21
C VAL A 137 12.83 5.31 21.85
N GLU A 138 12.42 6.55 21.60
CA GLU A 138 13.01 7.72 22.27
C GLU A 138 12.87 7.62 23.80
N ALA A 139 11.74 7.11 24.30
CA ALA A 139 11.53 6.90 25.72
C ALA A 139 12.40 5.79 26.34
N LEU A 140 13.01 4.92 25.52
CA LEU A 140 14.00 3.92 25.97
C LEU A 140 15.42 4.52 26.09
N GLY A 141 15.64 5.75 25.63
CA GLY A 141 16.92 6.47 25.68
C GLY A 141 17.81 6.25 24.45
N ASP A 142 19.06 6.71 24.52
CA ASP A 142 19.99 6.82 23.38
C ASP A 142 20.25 5.50 22.62
N ASN A 143 20.12 4.36 23.29
CA ASN A 143 20.26 3.01 22.69
C ASN A 143 18.91 2.30 22.57
N GLY A 144 17.82 3.04 22.38
CA GLY A 144 16.46 2.53 22.39
C GLY A 144 16.22 1.42 21.37
N TRP A 145 16.80 1.54 20.17
CA TRP A 145 16.72 0.50 19.13
C TRP A 145 17.41 -0.81 19.54
N ASP A 146 18.61 -0.73 20.12
CA ASP A 146 19.37 -1.90 20.58
C ASP A 146 18.65 -2.61 21.73
N ALA A 147 18.00 -1.86 22.62
CA ALA A 147 17.23 -2.41 23.73
C ALA A 147 16.06 -3.30 23.27
N ILE A 148 15.56 -3.13 22.04
CA ILE A 148 14.52 -3.96 21.46
C ILE A 148 15.05 -5.38 21.19
N GLY A 149 16.32 -5.56 20.86
CA GLY A 149 16.93 -6.87 20.58
C GLY A 149 16.37 -7.54 19.31
N VAL A 150 16.14 -6.73 18.27
CA VAL A 150 15.75 -7.17 16.93
C VAL A 150 16.80 -6.68 15.94
N LYS A 151 17.29 -7.59 15.09
CA LYS A 151 18.30 -7.25 14.10
C LYS A 151 17.74 -6.22 13.13
N ASN A 152 18.49 -5.14 12.91
CA ASN A 152 18.06 -3.99 12.10
C ASN A 152 16.72 -3.39 12.59
N ALA A 153 16.50 -3.32 13.91
CA ALA A 153 15.26 -2.83 14.50
C ALA A 153 14.82 -1.47 13.93
N GLU A 154 15.75 -0.53 13.76
CA GLU A 154 15.47 0.79 13.20
C GLU A 154 14.85 0.73 11.80
N TRP A 155 15.36 -0.16 10.94
CA TRP A 155 14.81 -0.34 9.59
C TRP A 155 13.38 -0.87 9.61
N PHE A 156 13.07 -1.79 10.53
CA PHE A 156 11.71 -2.33 10.66
C PHE A 156 10.78 -1.36 11.36
N GLY A 157 11.31 -0.55 12.28
CA GLY A 157 10.56 0.40 13.10
C GLY A 157 10.44 1.79 12.51
N THR A 158 11.00 2.05 11.33
CA THR A 158 10.90 3.33 10.63
C THR A 158 10.00 3.19 9.41
N PHE A 159 9.11 4.16 9.22
CA PHE A 159 8.31 4.25 8.00
C PHE A 159 9.22 4.63 6.82
N ILE A 160 9.17 3.87 5.73
CA ILE A 160 10.03 4.06 4.56
C ILE A 160 9.25 4.35 3.28
N GLY A 161 7.94 4.62 3.40
CA GLY A 161 7.07 4.87 2.27
C GLY A 161 6.47 3.60 1.66
N PHE A 162 6.05 3.73 0.39
CA PHE A 162 5.31 2.72 -0.36
C PHE A 162 5.92 2.52 -1.76
N ASP A 163 5.60 1.42 -2.43
CA ASP A 163 6.13 1.15 -3.77
C ASP A 163 5.33 1.88 -4.85
N TYR A 164 5.99 2.76 -5.60
CA TYR A 164 5.35 3.50 -6.69
C TYR A 164 5.02 2.60 -7.89
N GLN A 165 5.63 1.41 -7.96
CA GLN A 165 5.33 0.43 -9.01
C GLN A 165 4.05 -0.35 -8.77
N HIS A 166 3.52 -0.34 -7.55
CA HIS A 166 2.29 -1.04 -7.21
C HIS A 166 1.13 -0.04 -7.07
N GLU A 167 0.11 -0.12 -7.94
CA GLU A 167 -0.98 0.87 -8.08
C GLU A 167 -1.55 1.34 -6.72
N ARG A 168 -1.98 0.39 -5.88
CA ARG A 168 -2.54 0.69 -4.55
C ARG A 168 -1.55 1.41 -3.63
N GLU A 169 -0.28 1.01 -3.65
CA GLU A 169 0.76 1.58 -2.80
C GLU A 169 1.21 2.96 -3.31
N SER A 170 1.25 3.15 -4.62
CA SER A 170 1.48 4.45 -5.26
C SER A 170 0.42 5.48 -4.83
N GLN A 171 -0.86 5.07 -4.80
CA GLN A 171 -1.93 5.93 -4.28
C GLN A 171 -1.77 6.23 -2.78
N MET A 172 -1.37 5.24 -1.98
CA MET A 172 -1.10 5.42 -0.54
C MET A 172 0.10 6.36 -0.29
N ALA A 173 1.14 6.28 -1.11
CA ALA A 173 2.25 7.24 -1.10
C ALA A 173 1.77 8.66 -1.40
N GLY A 174 1.03 8.85 -2.49
CA GLY A 174 0.47 10.16 -2.84
C GLY A 174 -0.42 10.73 -1.73
N TYR A 175 -1.22 9.88 -1.08
CA TYR A 175 -2.03 10.30 0.07
C TYR A 175 -1.18 10.64 1.29
N THR A 176 -0.10 9.90 1.54
CA THR A 176 0.86 10.22 2.62
C THR A 176 1.51 11.57 2.40
N GLU A 177 1.99 11.86 1.19
CA GLU A 177 2.53 13.18 0.84
C GLU A 177 1.50 14.29 1.07
N TYR A 178 0.24 14.08 0.68
CA TYR A 178 -0.85 15.02 0.91
C TYR A 178 -1.08 15.28 2.41
N LEU A 179 -1.10 14.23 3.24
CA LEU A 179 -1.28 14.35 4.69
C LEU A 179 -0.17 15.20 5.31
N VAL A 180 1.09 14.94 4.96
CA VAL A 180 2.25 15.69 5.47
C VAL A 180 2.21 17.14 5.00
N LYS A 181 1.98 17.38 3.71
CA LYS A 181 1.84 18.74 3.13
C LYS A 181 0.69 19.54 3.75
N SER A 182 -0.36 18.87 4.24
CA SER A 182 -1.50 19.48 4.94
C SER A 182 -1.28 19.62 6.45
N GLY A 183 -0.07 19.34 6.97
CA GLY A 183 0.29 19.53 8.38
C GLY A 183 -0.06 18.35 9.29
N ARG A 184 -0.34 17.16 8.75
CA ARG A 184 -0.61 15.94 9.52
C ARG A 184 0.56 14.97 9.41
N TRP A 185 1.00 14.37 10.52
CA TRP A 185 2.19 13.50 10.56
C TRP A 185 3.48 14.19 10.05
N THR A 186 3.69 15.44 10.50
CA THR A 186 4.84 16.28 10.12
C THR A 186 6.19 15.65 10.48
N GLU A 187 6.24 14.69 11.41
CA GLU A 187 7.44 13.89 11.68
C GLU A 187 7.96 13.13 10.44
N GLN A 188 7.12 12.95 9.40
CA GLN A 188 7.51 12.31 8.13
C GLN A 188 7.99 13.31 7.06
N GLU A 189 8.10 14.62 7.38
CA GLU A 189 8.52 15.64 6.40
C GLU A 189 9.85 15.33 5.73
N GLU A 190 10.85 14.87 6.50
CA GLU A 190 12.17 14.56 5.94
C GLU A 190 12.12 13.36 4.99
N LEU A 191 11.26 12.38 5.25
CA LEU A 191 11.01 11.28 4.33
C LEU A 191 10.33 11.80 3.05
N VAL A 192 9.29 12.62 3.18
CA VAL A 192 8.57 13.19 2.03
C VAL A 192 9.48 14.05 1.15
N LYS A 193 10.40 14.83 1.74
CA LYS A 193 11.39 15.62 0.97
C LYS A 193 12.37 14.74 0.21
N LYS A 194 12.80 13.61 0.78
CA LYS A 194 13.70 12.64 0.14
C LYS A 194 12.99 11.76 -0.89
N GLY A 195 11.68 11.60 -0.76
CA GLY A 195 10.82 10.76 -1.58
C GLY A 195 10.27 9.57 -0.79
N THR A 196 8.98 9.27 -0.97
CA THR A 196 8.30 8.17 -0.27
C THR A 196 8.29 6.85 -1.04
N ASN A 197 9.14 6.72 -2.06
CA ASN A 197 9.24 5.48 -2.84
C ASN A 197 10.14 4.48 -2.12
N SER A 198 9.55 3.41 -1.59
CA SER A 198 10.28 2.35 -0.89
C SER A 198 11.10 1.45 -1.82
N HIS A 199 10.87 1.52 -3.14
CA HIS A 199 11.44 0.63 -4.16
C HIS A 199 11.12 -0.86 -3.96
N ARG A 200 10.14 -1.19 -3.10
CA ARG A 200 9.67 -2.55 -2.84
C ARG A 200 8.30 -2.53 -2.17
N GLN A 201 7.51 -3.57 -2.39
CA GLN A 201 6.19 -3.69 -1.76
C GLN A 201 6.29 -3.73 -0.22
N MET A 202 5.60 -2.82 0.47
CA MET A 202 5.67 -2.68 1.94
C MET A 202 4.36 -2.95 2.67
N LEU A 203 3.23 -2.84 1.98
CA LEU A 203 1.90 -2.96 2.56
C LEU A 203 1.68 -4.30 3.29
N PRO A 204 2.09 -5.48 2.76
CA PRO A 204 1.98 -6.73 3.51
C PRO A 204 2.79 -6.72 4.82
N THR A 205 3.96 -6.08 4.81
CA THR A 205 4.82 -5.92 5.99
C THR A 205 4.12 -5.06 7.05
N TYR A 206 3.62 -3.90 6.65
CA TYR A 206 2.92 -2.99 7.55
C TYR A 206 1.63 -3.60 8.12
N GLN A 207 0.87 -4.34 7.32
CA GLN A 207 -0.32 -5.06 7.78
C GLN A 207 0.03 -6.14 8.82
N SER A 208 1.14 -6.85 8.62
CA SER A 208 1.59 -7.88 9.57
C SER A 208 1.99 -7.25 10.92
N MET A 209 2.73 -6.14 10.86
CA MET A 209 3.06 -5.34 12.05
C MET A 209 1.81 -4.77 12.74
N LEU A 210 0.85 -4.23 11.99
CA LEU A 210 -0.42 -3.73 12.53
C LEU A 210 -1.21 -4.81 13.28
N GLY A 211 -1.20 -6.05 12.79
CA GLY A 211 -1.80 -7.20 13.45
C GLY A 211 -1.22 -7.44 14.85
N ALA A 212 0.08 -7.22 15.04
CA ALA A 212 0.75 -7.30 16.33
C ALA A 212 0.58 -6.03 17.18
N PHE A 213 0.57 -4.85 16.55
CA PHE A 213 0.46 -3.56 17.20
C PHE A 213 -0.92 -3.29 17.80
N LYS A 214 -2.01 -3.50 17.04
CA LYS A 214 -3.37 -3.13 17.49
C LYS A 214 -3.78 -3.75 18.84
N PRO A 215 -3.51 -5.04 19.12
CA PRO A 215 -3.80 -5.62 20.43
C PRO A 215 -2.96 -5.00 21.55
N VAL A 216 -1.66 -4.82 21.31
CA VAL A 216 -0.70 -4.24 22.27
C VAL A 216 -1.08 -2.81 22.62
N TRP A 217 -1.35 -1.99 21.60
CA TRP A 217 -1.73 -0.60 21.79
C TRP A 217 -3.06 -0.46 22.52
N ARG A 218 -4.05 -1.29 22.21
CA ARG A 218 -5.34 -1.28 22.90
C ARG A 218 -5.19 -1.61 24.39
N GLU A 219 -4.30 -2.52 24.74
CA GLU A 219 -3.99 -2.87 26.13
C GLU A 219 -3.25 -1.73 26.84
N ALA A 220 -2.27 -1.11 26.18
CA ALA A 220 -1.53 0.04 26.71
C ALA A 220 -2.44 1.25 27.00
N VAL A 221 -3.37 1.55 26.09
CA VAL A 221 -4.34 2.65 26.24
C VAL A 221 -5.36 2.34 27.33
N ARG A 222 -5.93 1.13 27.38
CA ARG A 222 -6.90 0.72 28.40
C ARG A 222 -6.31 0.63 29.80
N GLY A 223 -5.03 0.27 29.91
CA GLY A 223 -4.31 0.09 31.17
C GLY A 223 -3.90 1.37 31.89
N GLY A 224 -4.46 2.53 31.54
CA GLY A 224 -4.15 3.81 32.19
C GLY A 224 -3.38 4.82 31.32
N GLY A 225 -3.41 4.69 29.99
CA GLY A 225 -2.96 5.74 29.07
C GLY A 225 -1.45 5.95 29.01
N ARG A 226 -0.65 4.89 29.13
CA ARG A 226 0.80 5.00 28.94
C ARG A 226 1.11 5.39 27.48
N PRO A 227 1.81 6.51 27.23
CA PRO A 227 2.04 7.03 25.89
C PRO A 227 3.10 6.24 25.09
N HIS A 228 3.77 5.28 25.73
CA HIS A 228 4.91 4.55 25.17
C HIS A 228 4.78 3.04 25.39
N LEU A 229 5.34 2.28 24.45
CA LEU A 229 5.47 0.83 24.48
C LEU A 229 6.82 0.43 25.08
N SER A 230 6.84 -0.68 25.80
CA SER A 230 8.07 -1.29 26.31
C SER A 230 8.90 -1.93 25.19
N ALA A 231 10.18 -2.18 25.46
CA ALA A 231 11.07 -2.88 24.52
C ALA A 231 10.53 -4.27 24.10
N GLN A 232 9.84 -4.99 25.00
CA GLN A 232 9.26 -6.29 24.70
C GLN A 232 8.05 -6.19 23.76
N GLU A 233 7.23 -5.16 23.94
CA GLU A 233 6.08 -4.86 23.07
C GLU A 233 6.55 -4.42 21.68
N LEU A 234 7.54 -3.52 21.61
CA LEU A 234 8.18 -3.14 20.36
C LEU A 234 8.77 -4.34 19.64
N ARG A 235 9.50 -5.22 20.34
CA ARG A 235 10.05 -6.46 19.78
C ARG A 235 8.97 -7.32 19.14
N LYS A 236 7.82 -7.48 19.80
CA LYS A 236 6.70 -8.27 19.25
C LYS A 236 6.18 -7.68 17.95
N ILE A 237 6.08 -6.35 17.86
CA ILE A 237 5.63 -5.65 16.66
C ILE A 237 6.65 -5.81 15.52
N LEU A 238 7.93 -5.55 15.80
CA LEU A 238 8.97 -5.63 14.77
C LEU A 238 9.17 -7.06 14.25
N LEU A 239 9.08 -8.08 15.12
CA LEU A 239 9.17 -9.48 14.70
C LEU A 239 7.98 -9.97 13.85
N ALA A 240 6.89 -9.21 13.78
CA ALA A 240 5.79 -9.52 12.86
C ALA A 240 6.10 -9.10 11.42
N ALA A 241 7.11 -8.25 11.20
CA ALA A 241 7.57 -7.93 9.86
C ALA A 241 8.26 -9.15 9.22
N PRO A 242 7.93 -9.50 7.96
CA PRO A 242 8.60 -10.58 7.26
C PRO A 242 10.12 -10.38 7.21
N GLY A 243 10.87 -11.42 7.61
CA GLY A 243 12.33 -11.40 7.64
C GLY A 243 12.97 -10.80 8.89
N ALA A 244 12.20 -10.24 9.82
CA ALA A 244 12.71 -9.78 11.11
C ALA A 244 13.14 -10.95 12.01
N GLN A 245 14.26 -10.79 12.70
CA GLN A 245 14.85 -11.81 13.58
C GLN A 245 15.39 -11.18 14.85
N ARG A 246 15.46 -11.96 15.94
CA ARG A 246 16.07 -11.50 17.20
C ARG A 246 17.58 -11.39 17.06
N ASP A 247 18.16 -10.42 17.75
CA ASP A 247 19.62 -10.35 17.90
C ASP A 247 20.12 -11.60 18.64
N GLY A 248 21.11 -12.27 18.06
CA GLY A 248 21.66 -13.52 18.58
C GLY A 248 21.06 -14.82 18.02
N ALA A 249 20.06 -14.76 17.13
CA ALA A 249 19.59 -15.92 16.37
C ALA A 249 20.47 -16.17 15.13
N GLY A 250 21.77 -16.39 15.35
CA GLY A 250 22.69 -16.85 14.30
C GLY A 250 22.58 -18.37 14.15
N TYR A 251 22.25 -18.82 12.93
CA TYR A 251 22.45 -20.16 12.36
C TYR A 251 23.00 -21.24 13.33
N GLN A 252 22.12 -22.15 13.76
CA GLN A 252 22.54 -23.55 13.88
C GLN A 252 22.19 -24.19 12.53
N ALA A 253 23.24 -24.61 11.83
CA ALA A 253 23.20 -25.29 10.55
C ALA A 253 22.40 -26.61 10.61
#